data_AF-A0A1W9U8I7-F1
#
_entry.id   AF-A0A1W9U8I7-F1
#
_cell.length_a   1.000
_cell.length_b   1.000
_cell.length_c   1.000
_cell.angle_alpha   90.00
_cell.angle_beta   90.00
_cell.angle_gamma   90.00
#
_symmetry.space_group_name_H-M   'P 1'
#
loop_
_entity.id
_entity.type
_entity.pdbx_description
1 polymer ?
#
loop_
_entity_poly.entity_id
_entity_poly.type
_entity_poly.pdbx_seq_one_letter_code
_entity_poly.pdbx_strand_id
1 'polypeptide(L)'
;MTEISGFLQGLSRVLQYFGQENIHAFNMSIFSVKEDEDFRINARICPRLLTRDIGNSDRAYMYTLHKEPYTVKPPESVCPKVREIFT
;
A
#
# COMPACT_ATOMS: atom_id res chain seq x y z
N MET A 1 21.62 -5.55 -12.86
CA MET A 1 20.57 -5.85 -11.86
C MET A 1 19.33 -6.25 -12.64
N THR A 2 18.72 -7.40 -12.38
CA THR A 2 17.52 -7.82 -13.12
C THR A 2 16.30 -7.04 -12.63
N GLU A 3 15.30 -6.83 -13.49
CA GLU A 3 14.03 -6.16 -13.16
C GLU A 3 13.38 -6.73 -11.89
N ILE A 4 13.44 -8.06 -11.74
CA ILE A 4 12.92 -8.77 -10.57
C ILE A 4 13.70 -8.43 -9.28
N SER A 5 15.03 -8.25 -9.36
CA SER A 5 15.83 -7.84 -8.20
C SER A 5 15.49 -6.42 -7.74
N GLY A 6 15.28 -5.49 -8.68
CA GLY A 6 14.85 -4.13 -8.36
C GLY A 6 13.47 -4.12 -7.69
N PHE A 7 12.52 -4.90 -8.22
CA PHE A 7 11.21 -5.07 -7.62
C PHE A 7 11.28 -5.64 -6.19
N LEU A 8 12.03 -6.73 -5.98
CA LEU A 8 12.16 -7.35 -4.65
C LEU A 8 12.85 -6.44 -3.63
N GLN A 9 13.82 -5.63 -4.08
CA GLN A 9 14.45 -4.62 -3.23
C GLN A 9 13.46 -3.54 -2.81
N GLY A 10 12.64 -3.04 -3.74
CA GLY A 10 11.57 -2.09 -3.45
C GLY A 10 10.51 -2.67 -2.51
N LEU A 11 10.08 -3.92 -2.75
CA LEU A 11 9.13 -4.61 -1.88
C LEU A 11 9.67 -4.78 -0.45
N SER A 12 10.92 -5.20 -0.31
CA SER A 12 11.58 -5.36 1.00
C SER A 12 11.59 -4.04 1.79
N ARG A 13 11.88 -2.91 1.13
CA ARG A 13 11.82 -1.56 1.72
C ARG A 13 10.41 -1.20 2.22
N VAL A 14 9.35 -1.50 1.45
CA VAL A 14 7.96 -1.29 1.90
C VAL A 14 7.62 -2.16 3.12
N LEU A 15 8.04 -3.42 3.13
CA LEU A 15 7.78 -4.32 4.26
C LEU A 15 8.52 -3.87 5.52
N GLN A 16 9.76 -3.36 5.38
CA GLN A 16 10.50 -2.76 6.47
C GLN A 16 9.79 -1.53 7.03
N TYR A 17 9.28 -0.65 6.15
CA TYR A 17 8.46 0.50 6.55
C TYR A 17 7.23 0.07 7.37
N PHE A 18 6.50 -0.97 6.92
CA PHE A 18 5.35 -1.50 7.66
C PHE A 18 5.76 -2.05 9.03
N GLY A 19 6.90 -2.71 9.13
CA GLY A 19 7.46 -3.15 10.41
C GLY A 19 7.73 -1.98 11.37
N GLN A 20 8.30 -0.88 10.87
CA GLN A 20 8.54 0.34 11.66
C GLN A 20 7.24 1.03 12.12
N GLU A 21 6.18 0.94 11.32
CA GLU A 21 4.85 1.48 11.65
C GLU A 21 3.99 0.51 12.48
N ASN A 22 4.51 -0.65 12.88
CA ASN A 22 3.78 -1.70 13.59
C ASN A 22 2.54 -2.22 12.80
N ILE A 23 2.67 -2.30 11.47
CA ILE A 23 1.64 -2.79 10.56
C ILE A 23 1.98 -4.25 10.20
N HIS A 24 1.17 -5.19 10.69
CA HIS A 24 1.44 -6.63 10.52
C HIS A 24 0.59 -7.31 9.45
N ALA A 25 -0.44 -6.64 8.94
CA ALA A 25 -1.36 -7.20 7.96
C ALA A 25 -1.51 -6.26 6.76
N PHE A 26 -1.47 -6.82 5.56
CA PHE A 26 -1.63 -6.08 4.31
C PHE A 26 -2.15 -7.00 3.20
N ASN A 27 -2.72 -6.40 2.16
CA ASN A 27 -3.03 -7.09 0.90
C ASN A 27 -2.11 -6.55 -0.19
N MET A 28 -1.75 -7.42 -1.13
CA MET A 28 -0.98 -7.05 -2.31
C MET A 28 -1.71 -7.49 -3.57
N SER A 29 -1.62 -6.67 -4.61
CA SER A 29 -2.10 -7.00 -5.95
C SER A 29 -1.11 -6.48 -6.98
N ILE A 30 -0.92 -7.25 -8.06
CA ILE A 30 -0.13 -6.83 -9.22
C ILE A 30 -1.13 -6.68 -10.37
N PHE A 31 -1.10 -5.53 -11.02
CA PHE A 31 -1.92 -5.23 -12.19
C PHE A 31 -1.02 -5.29 -13.42
N SER A 32 -1.40 -6.15 -14.37
CA SER A 32 -0.73 -6.34 -15.65
C SER A 32 -1.76 -6.50 -16.75
N VAL A 33 -1.41 -6.02 -17.94
CA VAL A 33 -2.21 -6.15 -19.17
C VAL A 33 -1.27 -6.64 -20.27
N LYS A 34 -1.79 -7.49 -21.16
CA LYS A 34 -1.05 -7.98 -22.32
C LYS A 34 -1.27 -7.03 -23.50
N GLU A 35 -0.21 -6.71 -24.24
CA GLU A 35 -0.28 -5.98 -25.51
C GLU A 35 -0.94 -4.60 -25.41
N ASP A 36 -0.61 -3.84 -24.36
CA ASP A 36 -1.04 -2.45 -24.17
C ASP A 36 0.21 -1.58 -23.89
N GLU A 37 0.53 -0.67 -24.80
CA GLU A 37 1.70 0.20 -24.71
C GLU A 37 1.52 1.35 -23.71
N ASP A 38 0.26 1.71 -23.41
CA ASP A 38 -0.10 2.77 -22.47
C ASP A 38 -0.18 2.24 -21.02
N PHE A 39 -0.27 0.92 -20.84
CA PHE A 39 -0.32 0.30 -19.53
C PHE A 39 1.07 0.08 -18.91
N ARG A 40 1.27 0.61 -17.70
CA ARG A 40 2.46 0.31 -16.88
C ARG A 40 2.11 -0.69 -15.79
N ILE A 41 2.81 -1.82 -15.79
CA ILE A 41 2.72 -2.82 -14.72
C ILE A 41 2.97 -2.12 -13.38
N ASN A 42 2.06 -2.32 -12.45
CA ASN A 42 2.13 -1.72 -11.13
C ASN A 42 1.67 -2.70 -10.06
N ALA A 43 2.16 -2.49 -8.84
CA ALA A 43 1.76 -3.25 -7.68
C ALA A 43 1.12 -2.30 -6.66
N ARG A 44 0.07 -2.77 -6.01
CA ARG A 44 -0.60 -2.08 -4.91
C ARG A 44 -0.42 -2.90 -3.64
N ILE A 45 0.19 -2.28 -2.63
CA ILE A 45 0.32 -2.86 -1.29
C ILE A 45 -0.52 -1.99 -0.36
N CYS A 46 -1.56 -2.56 0.24
CA CYS A 46 -2.47 -1.86 1.12
C CYS A 46 -2.36 -2.38 2.55
N PRO A 47 -1.93 -1.55 3.52
CA PRO A 47 -1.92 -1.94 4.91
C PRO A 47 -3.36 -2.13 5.39
N ARG A 48 -3.59 -3.14 6.24
CA ARG A 48 -4.83 -3.28 7.00
C ARG A 48 -4.65 -2.52 8.30
N LEU A 49 -5.33 -1.38 8.41
CA LEU A 49 -5.25 -0.51 9.58
C LEU A 49 -6.42 -0.77 10.52
N LEU A 50 -6.13 -0.92 11.80
CA LEU A 50 -7.16 -0.98 12.84
C LEU A 50 -7.45 0.45 13.26
N THR A 51 -8.46 1.05 12.65
CA THR A 51 -8.80 2.48 12.87
C THR A 51 -9.57 2.75 14.16
N ARG A 52 -9.91 1.70 14.91
CA ARG A 52 -10.61 1.78 16.19
C ARG A 52 -9.96 0.81 17.16
N ASP A 53 -9.96 1.18 18.44
CA ASP A 53 -9.37 0.37 19.53
C ASP A 53 -10.01 -1.02 19.68
N ILE A 54 -11.21 -1.20 19.11
CA ILE A 54 -11.97 -2.47 19.11
C ILE A 54 -11.39 -3.47 18.08
N GLY A 55 -10.37 -3.10 17.30
CA GLY A 55 -9.71 -4.00 16.36
C GLY A 55 -10.58 -4.42 15.18
N ASN A 56 -11.56 -3.59 14.81
CA ASN A 56 -12.42 -3.87 13.67
C ASN A 56 -11.73 -3.54 12.34
N SER A 57 -12.29 -4.07 11.24
CA SER A 57 -11.78 -3.81 9.89
C SER A 57 -11.80 -2.31 9.56
N ASP A 58 -10.79 -1.91 8.78
CA ASP A 58 -10.70 -0.65 8.02
C ASP A 58 -11.89 -0.39 7.08
N ARG A 59 -12.72 -1.39 6.77
CA ARG A 59 -13.93 -1.22 5.96
C ARG A 59 -15.04 -0.56 6.78
N ALA A 60 -15.04 0.77 6.77
CA ALA A 60 -15.99 1.59 7.49
C ALA A 60 -17.40 1.61 6.86
N TYR A 61 -18.35 2.15 7.62
CA TYR A 61 -19.73 2.45 7.22
C TYR A 61 -19.79 3.26 5.91
N MET A 62 -18.96 4.30 5.78
CA MET A 62 -18.88 5.16 4.59
C MET A 62 -18.63 4.38 3.31
N TYR A 63 -17.66 3.46 3.35
CA TYR A 63 -17.34 2.62 2.19
C TYR A 63 -18.46 1.63 1.88
N THR A 64 -19.06 1.02 2.91
CA THR A 64 -20.03 -0.06 2.72
C THR A 64 -21.39 0.44 2.22
N LEU A 65 -21.91 1.51 2.85
CA LEU A 65 -23.26 2.02 2.60
C LEU A 65 -23.28 3.21 1.64
N HIS A 66 -22.38 4.18 1.80
CA HIS A 66 -22.32 5.35 0.92
C HIS A 66 -21.50 5.13 -0.35
N LYS A 67 -20.73 4.03 -0.42
CA LYS A 67 -19.77 3.76 -1.51
C LYS A 67 -18.70 4.85 -1.64
N GLU A 68 -18.45 5.58 -0.57
CA GLU A 68 -17.46 6.64 -0.56
C GLU A 68 -16.10 6.07 -0.14
N PRO A 69 -15.04 6.25 -0.95
CA PRO A 69 -13.70 5.91 -0.54
C PRO A 69 -13.28 6.83 0.61
N TYR A 70 -12.52 6.29 1.56
CA TYR A 70 -11.89 7.08 2.60
C TYR A 70 -10.43 6.67 2.74
N THR A 71 -9.59 7.59 3.20
CA THR A 71 -8.21 7.31 3.58
C THR A 71 -7.98 7.70 5.03
N VAL A 72 -7.17 6.91 5.73
CA VAL A 72 -6.79 7.18 7.13
C VAL A 72 -5.76 8.31 7.20
N LYS A 73 -4.81 8.30 6.26
CA LYS A 73 -3.72 9.28 6.17
C LYS A 73 -3.68 9.83 4.74
N PRO A 74 -3.65 11.15 4.53
CA PRO A 74 -3.44 11.72 3.21
C PRO A 74 -2.02 11.37 2.72
N PRO A 75 -1.82 11.12 1.41
CA PRO A 75 -0.53 10.71 0.87
C PRO A 75 0.60 11.70 1.20
N GLU A 76 0.29 12.99 1.26
CA GLU A 76 1.22 14.07 1.57
C GLU A 76 1.83 13.93 2.98
N SER A 77 1.05 13.39 3.93
CA SER A 77 1.53 13.14 5.30
C SER A 77 2.47 11.93 5.41
N VAL A 78 2.40 11.01 4.44
CA VAL A 78 3.13 9.74 4.47
C VAL A 78 4.35 9.77 3.54
N CYS A 79 4.28 10.54 2.45
CA CYS A 79 5.31 10.60 1.41
C CYS A 79 6.72 10.91 1.92
N PRO A 80 6.96 11.89 2.83
CA PRO A 80 8.31 12.19 3.31
C PRO A 80 8.97 10.98 3.98
N LYS A 81 8.25 10.30 4.88
CA LYS A 81 8.75 9.13 5.61
C LYS A 81 9.03 7.95 4.68
N VAL A 82 8.16 7.71 3.70
CA VAL A 82 8.39 6.65 2.71
C VAL A 82 9.60 6.98 1.84
N ARG A 83 9.78 8.24 1.43
CA ARG A 83 10.91 8.66 0.58
C ARG A 83 12.27 8.40 1.24
N GLU A 84 12.39 8.58 2.56
CA GLU A 84 13.61 8.28 3.32
C GLU A 84 14.06 6.82 3.20
N ILE A 85 13.13 5.89 2.93
CA ILE A 85 13.41 4.45 2.85
C ILE A 85 13.80 4.04 1.43
N PHE A 86 13.49 4.87 0.44
CA PHE A 86 13.78 4.64 -0.99
C PHE A 86 14.97 5.43 -1.53
N THR A 87 15.42 6.45 -0.80
CA THR A 87 16.61 7.26 -1.10
C THR A 87 17.87 6.53 -0.65
#